data_AF-A0A432SLA6-F1
#
_entry.id   AF-A0A432SLA6-F1
#
_cell.length_a   1.000
_cell.length_b   1.000
_cell.length_c   1.000
_cell.angle_alpha   90.00
_cell.angle_beta   90.00
_cell.angle_gamma   90.00
#
_symmetry.space_group_name_H-M   'P 1'
#
loop_
_entity.id
_entity.type
_entity.pdbx_description
1 polymer ?
#
loop_
_entity_poly.entity_id
_entity_poly.type
_entity_poly.pdbx_seq_one_letter_code
_entity_poly.pdbx_strand_id
1 'polypeptide(L)'
;MSTWMQEQFHNEGVEITAIYHCPHHPDFTGECECRKPRPKMLLDAAQTYEIDMAHSLLIGDSERDIKAAIAAGIGTTVLLSSQEVLSTQASRVVQELSCLY
;
A
#
# COMPACT_ATOMS: atom_id res chain seq x y z
N MET A 1 -12.92 -8.79 2.31
CA MET A 1 -12.70 -8.16 0.98
C MET A 1 -13.47 -8.96 -0.05
N SER A 2 -14.06 -8.33 -1.07
CA SER A 2 -15.00 -9.01 -1.96
C SER A 2 -14.28 -10.00 -2.89
N THR A 3 -14.77 -11.22 -2.97
CA THR A 3 -14.37 -12.22 -3.98
C THR A 3 -14.53 -11.69 -5.39
N TRP A 4 -15.59 -10.90 -5.61
CA TRP A 4 -15.86 -10.19 -6.86
C TRP A 4 -14.65 -9.40 -7.39
N MET A 5 -13.94 -8.65 -6.54
CA MET A 5 -12.77 -7.86 -6.97
C MET A 5 -11.66 -8.76 -7.50
N GLN A 6 -11.36 -9.84 -6.79
CA GLN A 6 -10.33 -10.80 -7.20
C GLN A 6 -10.68 -11.45 -8.53
N GLU A 7 -11.95 -11.79 -8.74
CA GLU A 7 -12.45 -12.33 -10.01
C GLU A 7 -12.29 -11.33 -11.16
N GLN A 8 -12.56 -10.03 -10.93
CA GLN A 8 -12.34 -9.01 -11.97
C GLN A 8 -10.87 -8.94 -12.40
N PHE A 9 -9.94 -8.93 -11.46
CA PHE A 9 -8.50 -8.93 -11.78
C PHE A 9 -8.07 -10.22 -12.47
N HIS A 10 -8.56 -11.36 -12.00
CA HIS A 10 -8.25 -12.66 -12.59
C HIS A 10 -8.71 -12.76 -14.05
N ASN A 11 -9.89 -12.24 -14.38
CA ASN A 11 -10.41 -12.22 -15.76
C ASN A 11 -9.55 -11.37 -16.70
N GLU A 12 -8.85 -10.36 -16.19
CA GLU A 12 -7.88 -9.55 -16.92
C GLU A 12 -6.46 -10.15 -16.89
N GLY A 13 -6.30 -11.38 -16.39
CA GLY A 13 -5.01 -12.07 -16.29
C GLY A 13 -4.10 -11.58 -15.16
N VAL A 14 -4.64 -10.81 -14.21
CA VAL A 14 -3.90 -10.31 -13.03
C VAL A 14 -4.13 -11.23 -11.85
N GLU A 15 -3.04 -11.80 -11.32
CA GLU A 15 -3.07 -12.62 -10.11
C GLU A 15 -2.77 -11.77 -8.87
N ILE A 16 -3.64 -11.84 -7.87
CA ILE A 16 -3.42 -11.23 -6.55
C ILE A 16 -2.97 -12.32 -5.59
N THR A 17 -1.69 -12.31 -5.22
CA THR A 17 -1.12 -13.33 -4.33
C THR A 17 -1.75 -13.30 -2.93
N ALA A 18 -2.03 -12.11 -2.39
CA ALA A 18 -2.55 -11.95 -1.05
C ALA A 18 -3.28 -10.63 -0.84
N ILE A 19 -4.23 -10.62 0.10
CA ILE A 19 -4.94 -9.41 0.54
C ILE A 19 -4.79 -9.28 2.06
N TYR A 20 -4.15 -8.20 2.48
CA TYR A 20 -4.05 -7.81 3.88
C TYR A 20 -5.00 -6.66 4.18
N HIS A 21 -5.72 -6.74 5.29
CA HIS A 21 -6.62 -5.68 5.74
C HIS A 21 -6.61 -5.55 7.25
N CYS A 22 -6.82 -4.32 7.73
CA CYS A 22 -6.94 -4.05 9.15
C CYS A 22 -8.42 -3.84 9.51
N PRO A 23 -9.01 -4.68 10.39
CA PRO A 23 -10.42 -4.55 10.78
C PRO A 23 -10.64 -3.47 11.87
N HIS A 24 -9.57 -2.84 12.35
CA HIS A 24 -9.60 -1.93 13.48
C HIS A 24 -9.86 -0.47 13.06
N HIS A 25 -10.65 0.21 13.89
CA HIS A 25 -10.88 1.65 13.80
C HIS A 25 -10.47 2.31 15.12
N PRO A 26 -9.63 3.36 15.10
CA PRO A 26 -9.10 3.98 16.33
C PRO A 26 -10.17 4.32 17.36
N ASP A 27 -11.30 4.87 16.90
CA ASP A 27 -12.38 5.32 17.78
C ASP A 27 -13.24 4.19 18.37
N PHE A 28 -13.24 2.99 17.77
CA PHE A 28 -14.11 1.87 18.18
C PHE A 28 -13.35 0.73 18.83
N THR A 29 -12.16 0.41 18.31
CA THR A 29 -11.35 -0.73 18.73
C THR A 29 -10.03 -0.31 19.37
N GLY A 30 -9.73 1.00 19.40
CA GLY A 30 -8.46 1.54 19.90
C GLY A 30 -7.32 1.47 18.89
N GLU A 31 -6.11 1.80 19.36
CA GLU A 31 -4.89 1.71 18.58
C GLU A 31 -4.56 0.27 18.21
N CYS A 32 -3.99 0.08 17.02
CA CYS A 32 -3.53 -1.22 16.55
C CYS A 32 -2.26 -1.08 15.72
N GLU A 33 -1.54 -2.18 15.56
CA GLU A 33 -0.31 -2.23 14.76
C GLU A 33 -0.58 -2.42 13.26
N CYS A 34 -1.77 -2.87 12.86
CA CYS A 34 -2.07 -3.13 11.44
C CYS A 34 -2.50 -1.91 10.64
N ARG A 35 -3.07 -0.89 11.30
CA ARG A 35 -3.64 0.24 10.59
C ARG A 35 -2.53 1.18 10.13
N LYS A 36 -2.49 1.43 8.82
CA LYS A 36 -1.62 2.46 8.23
C LYS A 36 -1.80 3.78 8.99
N PRO A 37 -0.71 4.45 9.42
CA PRO A 37 0.65 4.38 8.89
C PRO A 37 1.57 3.30 9.50
N ARG A 38 1.05 2.40 10.35
CA ARG A 38 1.86 1.29 10.87
C ARG A 38 2.16 0.27 9.76
N PRO A 39 3.38 -0.30 9.70
CA PRO A 39 3.84 -1.13 8.58
C PRO A 39 3.42 -2.60 8.69
N LYS A 40 2.72 -3.03 9.75
CA LYS A 40 2.57 -4.46 10.07
C LYS A 40 2.01 -5.29 8.92
N MET A 41 1.01 -4.81 8.18
CA MET A 41 0.46 -5.55 7.03
C MET A 41 1.51 -5.79 5.93
N LEU A 42 2.43 -4.85 5.71
CA LEU A 42 3.51 -4.99 4.73
C LEU A 42 4.60 -5.94 5.25
N LEU A 43 4.92 -5.85 6.54
CA LEU A 43 5.90 -6.74 7.18
C LEU A 43 5.41 -8.19 7.24
N ASP A 44 4.13 -8.39 7.53
CA ASP A 44 3.49 -9.72 7.52
C ASP A 44 3.54 -10.33 6.11
N ALA A 45 3.33 -9.52 5.06
CA ALA A 45 3.50 -9.95 3.67
C ALA A 45 4.96 -10.28 3.34
N ALA A 46 5.90 -9.43 3.73
CA ALA A 46 7.32 -9.65 3.51
C ALA A 46 7.82 -10.92 4.19
N GLN A 47 7.35 -11.22 5.40
CA GLN A 47 7.68 -12.44 6.11
C GLN A 47 7.07 -13.68 5.45
N THR A 48 5.82 -13.59 4.99
CA THR A 48 5.10 -14.74 4.40
C THR A 48 5.65 -15.14 3.03
N TYR A 49 6.08 -14.16 2.24
CA TYR A 49 6.48 -14.37 0.85
C TYR A 49 7.96 -14.05 0.59
N GLU A 50 8.76 -13.85 1.64
CA GLU A 50 10.21 -13.53 1.56
C GLU A 50 10.50 -12.35 0.60
N ILE A 51 9.66 -11.30 0.69
CA ILE A 51 9.70 -10.16 -0.25
C ILE A 51 10.92 -9.28 0.05
N ASP A 52 11.68 -8.96 -0.99
CA ASP A 52 12.70 -7.93 -0.93
C ASP A 52 12.06 -6.53 -0.94
N MET A 53 11.90 -5.96 0.25
CA MET A 53 11.27 -4.65 0.43
C MET A 53 12.08 -3.54 -0.24
N ALA A 54 13.42 -3.60 -0.21
CA ALA A 54 14.26 -2.55 -0.77
C ALA A 54 14.10 -2.45 -2.30
N HIS A 55 13.77 -3.55 -2.97
CA HIS A 55 13.48 -3.58 -4.40
C HIS A 55 11.97 -3.56 -4.73
N SER A 56 11.12 -3.34 -3.72
CA SER A 56 9.67 -3.25 -3.90
C SER A 56 9.19 -1.83 -4.18
N LEU A 57 7.99 -1.75 -4.77
CA LEU A 57 7.26 -0.52 -5.06
C LEU A 57 5.94 -0.52 -4.28
N LEU A 58 5.62 0.59 -3.60
CA LEU A 58 4.27 0.84 -3.09
C LEU A 58 3.62 2.02 -3.80
N ILE A 59 2.39 1.82 -4.26
CA ILE A 59 1.53 2.85 -4.83
C ILE A 59 0.35 3.04 -3.85
N GLY A 60 0.11 4.28 -3.42
CA GLY A 60 -1.01 4.63 -2.55
C GLY A 60 -1.55 6.03 -2.84
N ASP A 61 -2.75 6.32 -2.37
CA ASP A 61 -3.43 7.61 -2.56
C ASP A 61 -3.35 8.52 -1.33
N SER A 62 -2.76 8.04 -0.24
CA SER A 62 -2.66 8.80 1.01
C SER A 62 -1.25 8.78 1.61
N GLU A 63 -0.91 9.84 2.33
CA GLU A 63 0.35 9.94 3.06
C GLU A 63 0.52 8.83 4.12
N ARG A 64 -0.58 8.22 4.59
CA ARG A 64 -0.51 7.08 5.52
C ARG A 64 0.05 5.83 4.84
N ASP A 65 -0.21 5.65 3.54
CA ASP A 65 0.34 4.54 2.75
C ASP A 65 1.84 4.70 2.58
N ILE A 66 2.27 5.92 2.24
CA ILE A 66 3.67 6.30 2.08
C ILE A 66 4.45 6.06 3.38
N LYS A 67 3.92 6.53 4.51
CA LYS A 67 4.56 6.33 5.82
C LYS A 67 4.65 4.86 6.21
N ALA A 68 3.63 4.05 5.91
CA ALA A 68 3.67 2.62 6.15
C ALA A 68 4.74 1.94 5.29
N ALA A 69 4.85 2.33 4.01
CA ALA A 69 5.85 1.82 3.08
C ALA A 69 7.28 2.11 3.54
N ILE A 70 7.56 3.36 3.90
CA ILE A 70 8.87 3.80 4.42
C ILE A 70 9.21 3.03 5.70
N ALA A 71 8.27 2.92 6.63
CA ALA A 71 8.48 2.18 7.88
C ALA A 71 8.67 0.67 7.66
N ALA A 72 8.19 0.12 6.54
CA ALA A 72 8.41 -1.26 6.14
C ALA A 72 9.71 -1.48 5.32
N GLY A 73 10.45 -0.41 5.02
CA GLY A 73 11.69 -0.48 4.22
C GLY A 73 11.47 -0.61 2.72
N ILE A 74 10.30 -0.20 2.20
CA ILE A 74 10.02 -0.21 0.75
C ILE A 74 10.89 0.83 0.05
N GLY A 75 11.62 0.41 -0.99
CA GLY A 75 12.59 1.27 -1.67
C GLY A 75 11.97 2.39 -2.52
N THR A 76 10.82 2.13 -3.16
CA THR A 76 10.14 3.14 -3.97
C THR A 76 8.70 3.35 -3.50
N THR A 77 8.33 4.60 -3.26
CA THR A 77 6.97 4.99 -2.86
C THR A 77 6.38 5.98 -3.84
N VAL A 78 5.14 5.74 -4.27
CA VAL A 78 4.42 6.55 -5.24
C VAL A 78 3.11 7.01 -4.61
N LEU A 79 2.94 8.33 -4.53
CA LEU A 79 1.67 8.94 -4.16
C LEU A 79 0.88 9.27 -5.43
N LEU A 80 -0.27 8.62 -5.61
CA LEU A 80 -1.23 8.92 -6.66
C LEU A 80 -2.18 10.02 -6.15
N SER A 81 -2.06 11.23 -6.70
CA SER A 81 -2.91 12.36 -6.32
C SER A 81 -3.29 13.18 -7.54
N SER A 82 -4.60 13.40 -7.71
CA SER A 82 -5.14 14.33 -8.71
C SER A 82 -5.06 15.81 -8.27
N GLN A 83 -4.70 16.06 -7.01
CA GLN A 83 -4.59 17.39 -6.42
C GLN A 83 -3.13 17.77 -6.17
N GLU A 84 -2.88 19.07 -6.03
CA GLU A 84 -1.58 19.59 -5.63
C GLU A 84 -1.21 19.09 -4.23
N VAL A 85 -0.04 18.46 -4.13
CA VAL A 85 0.47 17.91 -2.88
C VAL A 85 1.46 18.91 -2.28
N LEU A 86 1.03 19.57 -1.20
CA LEU A 86 1.86 20.58 -0.50
C LEU A 86 3.11 19.97 0.16
N SER A 87 3.00 18.74 0.66
CA SER A 87 4.09 18.02 1.30
C SER A 87 3.84 16.52 1.30
N THR A 88 4.85 15.72 1.00
CA THR A 88 4.80 14.25 1.08
C THR A 88 6.19 13.67 1.30
N GLN A 89 6.25 12.49 1.90
CA GLN A 89 7.48 11.69 1.99
C GLN A 89 7.66 10.75 0.78
N ALA A 90 6.75 10.77 -0.19
CA ALA A 90 6.79 9.86 -1.32
C ALA A 90 8.01 10.12 -2.22
N SER A 91 8.58 9.05 -2.76
CA SER A 91 9.67 9.13 -3.73
C SER A 91 9.20 9.81 -5.02
N ARG A 92 7.94 9.58 -5.42
CA ARG A 92 7.31 10.18 -6.60
C ARG A 92 5.86 10.55 -6.31
N VAL A 93 5.40 11.64 -6.92
CA VAL A 93 3.98 12.00 -6.98
C VAL A 93 3.54 11.91 -8.44
N VAL A 94 2.44 11.21 -8.71
CA VAL A 94 1.88 11.06 -10.05
C VAL A 94 0.40 11.40 -10.03
N GLN A 95 -0.10 11.96 -11.13
CA GLN A 95 -1.53 12.26 -11.30
C GLN A 95 -2.30 11.07 -11.91
N GLU A 96 -1.61 10.23 -12.66
CA GLU A 96 -2.13 9.04 -13.33
C GLU A 96 -1.05 7.94 -13.38
N LEU A 97 -1.48 6.68 -13.43
CA LEU A 97 -0.56 5.54 -13.43
C LEU A 97 0.25 5.41 -14.74
N SER A 98 -0.22 6.00 -15.84
CA SER A 98 0.53 6.11 -17.10
C SER A 98 1.85 6.85 -16.95
N CYS A 99 2.01 7.72 -15.94
CA CYS A 99 3.27 8.43 -15.68
C CYS A 99 4.38 7.55 -15.04
N LEU A 100 4.11 6.27 -14.77
CA LEU A 100 5.10 5.36 -14.20
C LEU A 100 6.05 4.74 -15.23
N TYR A 101 5.70 4.81 -16.51
CA TYR A 101 6.46 4.34 -17.68
C TYR A 101 6.86 5.51 -18.57
#